data_AF-A0A926B258-F1
#
_entry.id   AF-A0A926B258-F1
#
_cell.length_a   1.000
_cell.length_b   1.000
_cell.length_c   1.000
_cell.angle_alpha   90.00
_cell.angle_beta   90.00
_cell.angle_gamma   90.00
#
_symmetry.space_group_name_H-M   'P 1'
#
loop_
_entity.id
_entity.type
_entity.pdbx_description
1 polymer ?
#
loop_
_entity_poly.entity_id
_entity_poly.type
_entity_poly.pdbx_seq_one_letter_code
_entity_poly.pdbx_strand_id
1 'polypeptide(L)' 'MSVSTPSLIFLHHFGGSARTWAAVTGLLDNVQCFVPNLRGFGGFVPSDGSYGLEDYALDVASLV' A
#
# COMPACT_ATOMS: atom_id res chain seq x y z
N MET A 1 -15.45 1.27 -25.93
CA MET A 1 -14.42 0.64 -25.08
C MET A 1 -14.53 1.29 -23.70
N SER A 2 -14.80 0.54 -22.64
CA SER A 2 -14.72 1.09 -21.28
C SER A 2 -13.24 1.14 -20.91
N VAL A 3 -12.72 2.33 -20.61
CA VAL A 3 -11.36 2.49 -20.06
C VAL A 3 -11.47 2.16 -18.58
N SER A 4 -10.84 1.06 -18.14
CA SER A 4 -10.76 0.77 -16.71
C SER A 4 -9.88 1.82 -16.04
N THR A 5 -10.44 2.56 -15.10
CA THR A 5 -9.65 3.50 -14.28
C THR A 5 -8.62 2.71 -13.48
N PRO A 6 -7.32 3.02 -13.60
CA PRO A 6 -6.29 2.32 -12.83
C PRO A 6 -6.48 2.58 -11.34
N SER A 7 -6.19 1.57 -10.52
CA SER A 7 -6.08 1.75 -9.08
C SER A 7 -4.73 2.36 -8.71
N LEU A 8 -4.69 3.14 -7.63
CA LEU A 8 -3.46 3.71 -7.08
C LEU A 8 -3.07 2.96 -5.81
N ILE A 9 -1.79 2.62 -5.69
CA ILE A 9 -1.22 2.00 -4.48
C ILE A 9 -0.25 3.01 -3.86
N PHE A 10 -0.50 3.39 -2.61
CA PHE A 10 0.30 4.39 -1.89
C PHE A 10 1.25 3.71 -0.90
N LEU A 11 2.52 3.58 -1.30
CA LEU A 11 3.57 3.02 -0.45
C LEU A 11 4.11 4.12 0.47
N HIS A 12 4.16 3.86 1.78
CA HIS A 12 4.75 4.80 2.74
C HIS A 12 6.26 4.59 2.87
N HIS A 13 6.97 5.61 3.36
CA HIS A 13 8.40 5.52 3.65
C HIS A 13 8.69 4.67 4.89
N PHE A 14 9.95 4.27 5.09
CA PHE A 14 10.41 3.58 6.29
C PHE A 14 10.15 4.42 7.55
N GLY A 15 9.64 3.80 8.61
CA GLY A 15 9.23 4.48 9.85
C GLY A 15 7.86 5.18 9.77
N GLY A 16 7.19 5.12 8.61
CA GLY A 16 5.84 5.62 8.40
C GLY A 16 4.75 4.56 8.60
N SER A 17 3.55 4.88 8.12
CA SER A 17 2.41 3.96 8.03
C SER A 17 1.44 4.45 6.95
N ALA A 18 0.41 3.67 6.65
CA ALA A 18 -0.69 4.05 5.78
C ALA A 18 -1.30 5.42 6.11
N ARG A 19 -1.30 5.80 7.40
CA ARG A 19 -1.83 7.09 7.87
C ARG A 19 -1.19 8.30 7.19
N THR A 20 0.06 8.20 6.71
CA THR A 20 0.76 9.28 5.99
C THR A 20 -0.04 9.78 4.78
N TRP A 21 -0.82 8.90 4.13
CA TRP A 21 -1.52 9.21 2.89
C TRP A 21 -2.96 9.70 3.08
N ALA A 22 -3.50 9.71 4.29
CA ALA A 22 -4.91 10.01 4.55
C ALA A 22 -5.38 11.34 3.95
N ALA A 23 -4.55 12.39 4.07
CA ALA A 23 -4.88 13.71 3.51
C ALA A 23 -4.87 13.72 1.97
N VAL A 24 -4.01 12.92 1.34
CA VAL A 24 -3.89 12.86 -0.13
C VAL A 24 -5.04 12.05 -0.72
N THR A 25 -5.31 10.87 -0.16
CA THR A 25 -6.39 10.00 -0.65
C THR A 25 -7.77 10.62 -0.43
N GLY A 26 -7.94 11.47 0.60
CA GLY A 26 -9.17 12.21 0.82
C GLY A 26 -9.47 13.28 -0.24
N LEU A 27 -8.52 13.61 -1.12
CA LEU A 27 -8.70 14.55 -2.23
C LEU A 27 -8.94 13.85 -3.58
N LEU A 28 -8.90 12.52 -3.62
CA LEU A 28 -9.02 11.75 -4.86
C LEU A 28 -10.44 11.21 -5.00
N ASP A 29 -11.21 11.83 -5.90
CA ASP A 29 -12.55 11.36 -6.26
C ASP A 29 -12.48 10.33 -7.40
N ASN A 30 -13.31 9.29 -7.32
CA ASN A 30 -13.49 8.28 -8.37
C ASN A 30 -12.24 7.46 -8.76
N VAL A 31 -11.26 7.34 -7.84
CA VAL A 31 -10.07 6.49 -8.01
C VAL A 31 -9.97 5.51 -6.85
N GLN A 32 -9.85 4.22 -7.18
CA GLN A 32 -9.63 3.19 -6.16
C GLN A 32 -8.22 3.32 -5.59
N CYS A 33 -8.12 3.55 -4.28
CA CYS A 33 -6.85 3.75 -3.59
C CYS A 33 -6.59 2.60 -2.60
N PHE A 34 -5.45 1.94 -2.73
CA PHE A 34 -4.91 1.00 -1.75
C PHE A 34 -3.82 1.69 -0.93
N VAL A 35 -3.96 1.67 0.40
CA VAL A 35 -3.02 2.33 1.32
C VAL A 35 -2.55 1.30 2.36
N PRO A 36 -1.75 0.29 1.95
CA PRO A 36 -1.31 -0.76 2.86
C PRO A 36 -0.33 -0.19 3.89
N ASN A 37 -0.32 -0.80 5.08
CA ASN A 37 0.89 -0.78 5.88
C ASN A 37 1.86 -1.79 5.28
N LEU A 38 3.11 -1.40 5.10
CA LEU A 38 4.17 -2.31 4.69
C LEU A 38 4.54 -3.24 5.85
N ARG A 39 5.03 -4.45 5.55
CA ARG A 39 5.45 -5.43 6.58
C ARG A 39 6.41 -4.80 7.59
N GLY A 40 6.19 -5.09 8.87
CA GLY A 40 6.90 -4.49 10.00
C GLY A 40 6.37 -3.12 10.45
N PHE A 41 5.40 -2.53 9.75
CA PHE A 41 4.84 -1.21 10.06
C PHE A 41 3.34 -1.26 10.30
N GLY A 42 2.84 -0.27 11.06
CA GLY A 42 1.40 -0.08 11.27
C GLY A 42 0.64 -1.32 11.75
N GLY A 43 1.30 -2.18 12.53
CA GLY A 43 0.73 -3.42 13.06
C GLY A 43 0.76 -4.62 12.12
N PHE A 44 1.26 -4.49 10.89
CA PHE A 44 1.48 -5.64 10.01
C PHE A 44 2.79 -6.34 10.39
N VAL A 45 2.67 -7.51 11.04
CA VAL A 45 3.81 -8.35 11.40
C VAL A 45 3.76 -9.62 10.54
N PRO A 46 4.74 -9.86 9.65
CA PRO A 46 4.75 -11.05 8.82
C PRO A 46 5.05 -12.31 9.64
N SER A 47 4.42 -13.43 9.29
CA SER A 47 4.57 -14.70 10.01
C SER A 47 5.88 -15.43 9.73
N ASP A 48 6.51 -15.15 8.59
CA ASP A 48 7.78 -15.75 8.15
C ASP A 48 9.01 -14.98 8.68
N GLY A 49 8.81 -13.77 9.21
CA GLY A 49 9.88 -12.90 9.69
C GLY A 49 10.79 -12.33 8.60
N SER A 50 10.43 -12.41 7.31
CA SER A 50 11.24 -11.87 6.22
C SER A 50 10.95 -10.38 5.99
N TYR A 51 11.98 -9.64 5.58
CA TYR A 51 11.92 -8.18 5.36
C TYR A 51 12.78 -7.73 4.17
N GLY A 52 13.04 -8.63 3.21
CA GLY A 52 13.76 -8.31 1.98
C GLY A 52 12.89 -7.51 1.00
N LEU A 53 13.53 -6.83 0.05
CA LEU A 53 12.83 -6.00 -0.95
C LEU A 53 11.80 -6.81 -1.75
N GLU A 54 12.17 -8.02 -2.14
CA GLU A 54 11.31 -8.96 -2.86
C GLU A 54 10.08 -9.31 -2.02
N ASP A 55 10.23 -9.45 -0.70
CA ASP A 55 9.11 -9.74 0.18
C ASP A 55 8.12 -8.57 0.26
N TYR A 56 8.62 -7.33 0.37
CA TYR A 56 7.78 -6.12 0.28
C TYR A 56 7.07 -6.03 -1.08
N ALA A 57 7.76 -6.36 -2.17
CA ALA A 57 7.19 -6.33 -3.52
C ALA A 57 6.06 -7.35 -3.67
N LEU A 58 6.24 -8.57 -3.12
CA LEU A 58 5.22 -9.61 -3.12
C LEU A 58 3.98 -9.20 -2.31
N ASP A 59 4.14 -8.59 -1.14
CA ASP A 59 3.01 -8.08 -0.35
C ASP A 59 2.19 -7.06 -1.15
N VAL A 60 2.86 -6.12 -1.81
CA VAL A 60 2.21 -5.09 -2.61
C VAL A 60 1.51 -5.69 -3.82
N ALA A 61 2.15 -6.64 -4.51
CA ALA A 61 1.58 -7.33 -5.65
C ALA A 61 0.33 -8.14 -5.29
N SER A 62 0.21 -8.62 -4.05
CA SER A 62 -0.95 -9.38 -3.56
C SER A 62 -2.24 -8.56 -3.38
N LEU A 63 -2.16 -7.23 -3.49
CA LEU A 63 -3.30 -6.33 -3.31
C LEU A 63 -4.20 -6.22 -4.54
N VAL A 64 -3.75 -6.71 -5.71
CA VAL A 64 -4.41 -6.54 -7.02
C VAL A 64 -4.60 -7.85 -7.77
#